data_AF-A0A9D5QYT6-F1
#
_entry.id   AF-A0A9D5QYT6-F1
#
_cell.length_a   1.000
_cell.length_b   1.000
_cell.length_c   1.000
_cell.angle_alpha   90.00
_cell.angle_beta   90.00
_cell.angle_gamma   90.00
#
_symmetry.space_group_name_H-M   'P 1'
#
loop_
_entity.id
_entity.type
_entity.pdbx_description
1 polymer ?
#
loop_
_entity_poly.entity_id
_entity_poly.type
_entity_poly.pdbx_seq_one_letter_code
_entity_poly.pdbx_strand_id
1 'polypeptide(L)'
;MTDQHRIEQLLERFFDASTTRAEERELEAYFTSGRQLPDHLAPYREMFGWYASGMPDEELPDEPAVISPVVLPPQREKRPRRDSIRWITWWTSAAAVAALIIGFGWHHHAERLEGMEMMFAESYVIRDGLVITGQAEVQPEIDAALLEMELLEMELLEMELEEAQYSLQNNDNGL
;
A
#
# COMPACT_ATOMS: atom_id res chain seq x y z
N MET A 1 19.27 -18.56 23.19
CA MET A 1 18.63 -17.57 22.29
C MET A 1 17.20 -17.43 22.74
N THR A 2 16.77 -16.23 23.15
CA THR A 2 15.36 -15.98 23.49
C THR A 2 14.51 -16.12 22.23
N ASP A 3 13.31 -16.71 22.35
CA ASP A 3 12.34 -16.87 21.26
C ASP A 3 12.15 -15.56 20.46
N GLN A 4 12.13 -14.43 21.17
CA GLN A 4 12.06 -13.09 20.58
C GLN A 4 13.22 -12.75 19.63
N HIS A 5 14.46 -13.06 19.99
CA HIS A 5 15.61 -12.72 19.14
C HIS A 5 15.62 -13.52 17.83
N ARG A 6 15.10 -14.74 17.88
CA ARG A 6 14.91 -15.57 16.67
C ARG A 6 13.84 -14.98 15.77
N ILE A 7 12.73 -14.53 16.34
CA ILE A 7 11.65 -13.88 15.57
C ILE A 7 12.12 -12.57 14.95
N GLU A 8 12.92 -11.78 15.66
CA GLU A 8 13.52 -10.55 15.11
C GLU A 8 14.39 -10.85 13.88
N GLN A 9 15.26 -11.87 13.95
CA GLN A 9 16.10 -12.29 12.81
C GLN A 9 15.27 -12.84 11.64
N LEU A 10 14.21 -13.60 11.94
CA LEU A 10 13.30 -14.10 10.91
C LEU A 10 12.54 -12.95 10.24
N LEU A 11 12.16 -11.93 10.99
CA LEU A 11 11.46 -10.76 10.49
C LEU A 11 12.35 -9.91 9.55
N GLU A 12 13.62 -9.71 9.92
CA GLU A 12 14.61 -9.05 9.06
C GLU A 12 14.78 -9.83 7.74
N ARG A 13 14.99 -11.14 7.83
CA ARG A 13 15.11 -12.01 6.64
C ARG A 13 13.84 -12.07 5.80
N PHE A 14 12.67 -11.95 6.42
CA PHE A 14 11.37 -11.91 5.73
C PHE A 14 11.27 -10.63 4.89
N PHE A 15 11.68 -9.48 5.44
CA PHE A 15 11.75 -8.24 4.67
C PHE A 15 12.80 -8.29 3.55
N ASP A 16 13.89 -9.02 3.75
CA ASP A 16 14.88 -9.31 2.70
C ASP A 16 14.44 -10.39 1.69
N ALA A 17 13.20 -10.90 1.79
CA ALA A 17 12.66 -11.98 0.96
C ALA A 17 13.54 -13.26 0.94
N SER A 18 14.26 -13.53 2.03
CA SER A 18 15.20 -14.65 2.18
C SER A 18 14.70 -15.76 3.11
N THR A 19 13.41 -15.73 3.46
CA THR A 19 12.74 -16.75 4.27
C THR A 19 12.25 -17.92 3.44
N THR A 20 12.18 -19.08 4.09
CA THR A 20 11.48 -20.26 3.56
C THR A 20 10.03 -20.27 4.02
N ARG A 21 9.17 -21.02 3.31
CA ARG A 21 7.74 -21.16 3.70
C ARG A 21 7.53 -21.72 5.11
N ALA A 22 8.48 -22.51 5.61
CA ALA A 22 8.41 -23.02 6.99
C ALA A 22 8.66 -21.92 8.02
N GLU A 23 9.60 -21.02 7.73
CA GLU A 23 9.93 -19.86 8.57
C GLU A 23 8.82 -18.80 8.53
N GLU A 24 8.19 -18.59 7.38
CA GLU A 24 7.04 -17.69 7.24
C GLU A 24 5.84 -18.16 8.06
N ARG A 25 5.54 -19.47 8.03
CA ARG A 25 4.49 -20.05 8.89
C ARG A 25 4.81 -19.90 10.37
N GLU A 26 6.09 -19.90 10.73
CA GLU A 26 6.50 -19.65 12.12
C GLU A 26 6.24 -18.20 12.52
N LEU A 27 6.58 -17.24 11.67
CA LEU A 27 6.25 -15.83 11.88
C LEU A 27 4.74 -15.63 12.01
N GLU A 28 3.96 -16.18 11.08
CA GLU A 28 2.51 -16.13 11.09
C GLU A 28 1.93 -16.70 12.40
N ALA A 29 2.35 -17.91 12.80
CA ALA A 29 1.91 -18.53 14.04
C ALA A 29 2.31 -17.70 15.28
N TYR A 30 3.51 -17.11 15.27
CA TYR A 30 3.98 -16.28 16.37
C TYR A 30 3.10 -15.04 16.57
N PHE A 31 2.81 -14.30 15.49
CA PHE A 31 2.03 -13.07 15.55
C PHE A 31 0.52 -13.30 15.73
N THR A 32 -0.01 -14.46 15.32
CA THR A 32 -1.43 -14.83 15.48
C THR A 32 -1.76 -15.55 16.78
N SER A 33 -0.75 -16.00 17.55
CA SER A 33 -0.92 -16.79 18.79
C SER A 33 -1.67 -16.10 19.95
N GLY A 34 -2.07 -14.83 19.82
CA GLY A 34 -2.72 -14.06 20.90
C GLY A 34 -1.79 -13.71 22.06
N ARG A 35 -0.48 -13.92 21.92
CA ARG A 35 0.56 -13.56 22.89
C ARG A 35 0.70 -12.04 23.06
N GLN A 36 1.08 -11.62 24.27
CA GLN A 36 1.56 -10.27 24.53
C GLN A 36 2.95 -10.08 23.89
N LEU A 37 3.04 -9.15 22.95
CA LEU A 37 4.25 -8.86 22.19
C LEU A 37 4.97 -7.66 22.82
N PRO A 38 6.31 -7.61 22.73
CA PRO A 38 7.08 -6.39 22.96
C PRO A 38 6.58 -5.21 22.11
N ASP A 39 6.77 -3.99 22.60
CA ASP A 39 6.25 -2.77 21.95
C ASP A 39 6.74 -2.61 20.51
N HIS A 40 7.98 -2.99 20.21
CA HIS A 40 8.54 -2.91 18.85
C HIS A 40 8.05 -4.01 17.91
N LEU A 41 7.50 -5.12 18.44
CA LEU A 41 6.92 -6.20 17.64
C LEU A 41 5.40 -6.07 17.48
N ALA A 42 4.75 -5.24 18.29
CA ALA A 42 3.31 -5.03 18.25
C ALA A 42 2.77 -4.58 16.88
N PRO A 43 3.45 -3.70 16.10
CA PRO A 43 2.95 -3.25 14.80
C PRO A 43 2.79 -4.38 13.77
N TYR A 44 3.67 -5.39 13.80
CA TYR A 44 3.64 -6.48 12.81
C TYR A 44 2.48 -7.46 13.03
N ARG A 45 1.79 -7.40 14.18
CA ARG A 45 0.62 -8.23 14.44
C ARG A 45 -0.49 -7.99 13.42
N GLU A 46 -0.72 -6.74 13.06
CA GLU A 46 -1.76 -6.39 12.09
C GLU A 46 -1.42 -6.95 10.70
N MET A 47 -0.17 -6.78 10.28
CA MET A 47 0.34 -7.31 9.01
C MET A 47 0.15 -8.83 8.89
N PHE A 48 0.63 -9.61 9.87
CA PHE A 48 0.46 -11.06 9.85
C PHE A 48 -0.98 -11.51 10.10
N GLY A 49 -1.78 -10.70 10.80
CA GLY A 49 -3.22 -10.91 10.94
C GLY A 49 -3.94 -10.84 9.60
N TRP A 50 -3.55 -9.89 8.74
CA TRP A 50 -4.08 -9.77 7.38
C TRP A 50 -3.64 -10.92 6.48
N TYR A 51 -2.37 -11.36 6.55
CA TYR A 51 -1.92 -12.54 5.81
C TYR A 51 -2.69 -13.80 6.21
N ALA A 52 -2.96 -13.98 7.51
CA ALA A 52 -3.69 -15.13 8.03
C ALA A 52 -5.21 -15.08 7.73
N SER A 53 -5.80 -13.90 7.51
CA SER A 53 -7.22 -13.80 7.15
C SER A 53 -7.54 -14.28 5.74
N GLY A 54 -6.50 -14.58 4.93
CA GLY A 54 -6.63 -14.77 3.49
C GLY A 54 -6.89 -13.42 2.81
N MET A 55 -6.36 -13.24 1.59
CA MET A 55 -6.95 -12.25 0.71
C MET A 55 -8.41 -12.68 0.52
N PRO A 56 -9.41 -11.79 0.68
CA PRO A 56 -10.74 -12.13 0.21
C PRO A 56 -10.58 -12.52 -1.25
N ASP A 57 -10.97 -13.74 -1.62
CA ASP A 57 -11.12 -14.10 -3.01
C ASP A 57 -12.06 -13.04 -3.58
N GLU A 58 -11.50 -12.09 -4.31
CA GLU A 58 -12.25 -11.06 -5.01
C GLU A 58 -12.87 -11.77 -6.22
N GLU A 59 -13.87 -12.62 -5.94
CA GLU A 59 -14.88 -12.97 -6.92
C GLU A 59 -15.51 -11.64 -7.34
N LEU A 60 -15.01 -11.11 -8.46
CA LEU A 60 -15.60 -9.97 -9.15
C LEU A 60 -17.12 -10.21 -9.22
N PRO A 61 -17.95 -9.34 -8.62
CA PRO A 61 -19.38 -9.56 -8.62
C PRO A 61 -19.94 -9.33 -10.03
N ASP A 62 -20.26 -10.40 -10.73
CA ASP A 62 -21.22 -10.35 -11.83
C ASP A 62 -22.61 -10.11 -11.22
N GLU A 63 -23.12 -8.89 -11.34
CA GLU A 63 -24.50 -8.42 -11.06
C GLU A 63 -24.79 -7.69 -9.72
N PRO A 64 -25.73 -6.70 -9.74
CA PRO A 64 -25.71 -5.58 -8.80
C PRO A 64 -26.37 -5.87 -7.45
N ALA A 65 -25.69 -5.42 -6.41
CA ALA A 65 -26.14 -5.03 -5.07
C ALA A 65 -27.56 -5.48 -4.65
N VAL A 66 -27.65 -6.67 -4.04
CA VAL A 66 -28.72 -6.98 -3.08
C VAL A 66 -28.08 -7.16 -1.71
N ILE A 67 -28.20 -6.10 -0.89
CA ILE A 67 -27.76 -6.06 0.50
C ILE A 67 -28.55 -7.12 1.28
N SER A 68 -27.89 -8.20 1.69
CA SER A 68 -28.40 -9.14 2.67
C SER A 68 -27.74 -8.85 4.03
N PRO A 69 -28.51 -8.74 5.13
CA PRO A 69 -27.99 -8.25 6.39
C PRO A 69 -27.02 -9.26 7.00
N VAL A 70 -25.78 -8.82 7.21
CA VAL A 70 -24.79 -9.53 8.01
C VAL A 70 -25.36 -9.73 9.41
N VAL A 71 -25.68 -10.97 9.77
CA VAL A 71 -26.05 -11.34 11.14
C VAL A 71 -24.76 -11.46 11.94
N LEU A 72 -24.41 -10.39 12.64
CA LEU A 72 -23.33 -10.37 13.63
C LEU A 72 -23.78 -11.20 14.85
N PRO A 73 -22.98 -12.16 15.35
CA PRO A 73 -23.28 -12.80 16.62
C PRO A 73 -23.19 -11.79 17.78
N PRO A 74 -24.01 -11.95 18.84
CA PRO A 74 -24.14 -10.96 19.90
C PRO A 74 -22.84 -10.81 20.70
N GLN A 75 -22.20 -9.65 20.56
CA GLN A 75 -21.11 -9.22 21.42
C GLN A 75 -21.63 -9.06 22.86
N ARG A 76 -21.09 -9.88 23.77
CA ARG A 76 -21.30 -9.70 25.20
C ARG A 76 -20.57 -8.46 25.67
N GLU A 77 -21.32 -7.41 25.98
CA GLU A 77 -20.86 -6.21 26.67
C GLU A 77 -20.18 -6.58 28.00
N LYS A 78 -18.85 -6.41 28.09
CA LYS A 78 -18.17 -6.25 29.38
C LYS A 78 -18.02 -4.76 29.65
N ARG A 79 -18.80 -4.28 30.63
CA ARG A 79 -18.83 -2.90 31.12
C ARG A 79 -17.43 -2.40 31.54
N PRO A 80 -17.13 -1.11 31.37
CA PRO A 80 -15.80 -0.56 31.56
C PRO A 80 -15.47 -0.38 33.05
N ARG A 81 -14.32 -0.90 33.49
CA ARG A 81 -13.69 -0.45 34.73
C ARG A 81 -12.80 0.75 34.40
N ARG A 82 -13.35 1.92 34.71
CA ARG A 82 -12.65 3.18 34.91
C ARG A 82 -11.57 2.96 35.96
N ASP A 83 -10.29 2.95 35.55
CA ASP A 83 -9.16 3.30 36.42
C ASP A 83 -7.96 3.81 35.59
N SER A 84 -7.57 5.05 35.93
CA SER A 84 -6.30 5.73 35.65
C SER A 84 -6.01 6.26 34.24
N ILE A 85 -6.84 7.22 33.78
CA ILE A 85 -6.39 8.29 32.88
C ILE A 85 -5.52 9.26 33.71
N ARG A 86 -4.26 8.89 33.99
CA ARG A 86 -3.27 9.77 34.65
C ARG A 86 -1.90 9.79 33.96
N TRP A 87 -1.79 9.29 32.73
CA TRP A 87 -0.52 9.24 31.99
C TRP A 87 -0.34 10.39 30.97
N ILE A 88 -1.38 11.20 30.72
CA ILE A 88 -1.42 12.17 29.59
C ILE A 88 -0.94 13.59 29.98
N THR A 89 -0.60 13.88 31.23
CA THR A 89 -0.28 15.28 31.64
C THR A 89 1.20 15.63 31.80
N TRP A 90 2.14 14.85 31.23
CA TRP A 90 3.59 15.12 31.37
C TRP A 90 4.32 15.53 30.08
N TRP A 91 3.63 16.13 29.10
CA TRP A 91 4.27 16.63 27.86
C TRP A 91 3.92 18.08 27.56
N THR A 92 4.04 18.98 28.53
CA THR A 92 3.89 20.43 28.30
C THR A 92 5.19 21.23 28.42
N SER A 93 6.36 20.59 28.49
CA SER A 93 7.64 21.34 28.58
C SER A 93 8.79 20.87 27.66
N ALA A 94 8.64 19.78 26.90
CA ALA A 94 9.70 19.28 26.01
C ALA A 94 9.53 19.64 24.52
N ALA A 95 8.46 20.35 24.13
CA ALA A 95 8.19 20.65 22.71
C ALA A 95 9.12 21.73 22.13
N ALA A 96 9.48 22.76 22.90
CA ALA A 96 10.28 23.88 22.39
C ALA A 96 11.74 23.48 22.10
N VAL A 97 12.32 22.60 22.92
CA VAL A 97 13.70 22.12 22.73
C VAL A 97 13.77 21.16 21.54
N ALA A 98 12.77 20.29 21.37
CA ALA A 98 12.67 19.41 20.21
C ALA A 98 12.52 20.21 18.90
N ALA A 99 11.69 21.26 18.89
CA ALA A 99 11.52 22.12 17.73
C ALA A 99 12.82 22.86 17.35
N LEU A 100 13.63 23.27 18.33
CA LEU A 100 14.93 23.91 18.06
C LEU A 100 15.97 22.93 17.51
N ILE A 101 16.02 21.69 18.01
CA ILE A 101 16.94 20.66 17.48
C ILE A 101 16.56 20.28 16.05
N ILE A 102 15.26 20.10 15.78
CA ILE A 102 14.75 19.80 14.44
C ILE A 102 14.99 20.99 13.50
N GLY A 103 14.68 22.21 13.92
CA GLY A 103 14.88 23.42 13.12
C GLY A 103 16.36 23.72 12.84
N PHE A 104 17.23 23.56 13.84
CA PHE A 104 18.68 23.76 13.68
C PHE A 104 19.32 22.63 12.84
N GLY A 105 18.85 21.39 13.01
CA GLY A 105 19.21 20.26 12.16
C GLY A 105 18.82 20.50 10.70
N TRP A 106 17.61 20.99 10.43
CA TRP A 106 17.13 21.30 9.08
C TRP A 106 17.91 22.45 8.44
N HIS A 107 18.23 23.50 9.21
CA HIS A 107 18.97 24.66 8.73
C HIS A 107 20.40 24.31 8.30
N HIS A 108 21.07 23.39 9.02
CA HIS A 108 22.40 22.90 8.64
C HIS A 108 22.39 21.80 7.56
N HIS A 109 21.27 21.12 7.34
CA HIS A 109 21.14 20.07 6.32
C HIS A 109 20.55 20.56 4.99
N ALA A 110 20.17 21.84 4.91
CA ALA A 110 19.51 22.44 3.74
C ALA A 110 20.41 22.52 2.48
N GLU A 111 21.71 22.26 2.59
CA GLU A 111 22.58 22.08 1.41
C GLU A 111 22.58 20.64 0.85
N ARG A 112 21.74 19.73 1.37
CA ARG A 112 21.56 18.36 0.85
C ARG A 112 20.19 18.08 0.22
N LEU A 113 19.51 19.10 -0.27
CA LEU A 113 18.25 18.94 -1.02
C LEU A 113 18.38 19.31 -2.50
N GLU A 114 19.59 19.25 -3.06
CA GLU A 114 19.80 19.15 -4.52
C GLU A 114 19.64 17.70 -5.05
N GLY A 115 19.31 16.74 -4.17
CA GLY A 115 19.12 15.33 -4.52
C GLY A 115 17.67 14.86 -4.51
N MET A 116 16.69 15.76 -4.62
CA MET A 116 15.26 15.42 -4.71
C MET A 116 14.82 15.15 -6.16
N GLU A 117 15.68 14.48 -6.92
CA GLU A 117 15.35 13.61 -8.04
C GLU A 117 15.47 12.18 -7.47
N MET A 118 14.45 11.37 -7.20
CA MET A 118 13.40 10.90 -8.10
C MET A 118 12.48 9.97 -7.27
N MET A 119 11.23 10.36 -7.02
CA MET A 119 10.17 9.38 -6.80
C MET A 119 9.80 8.80 -8.16
N PHE A 120 10.58 7.85 -8.65
CA PHE A 120 10.25 7.07 -9.85
C PHE A 120 10.30 5.60 -9.43
N ALA A 121 9.13 5.05 -9.19
CA ALA A 121 8.96 3.64 -8.92
C ALA A 121 9.40 2.83 -10.14
N GLU A 122 10.48 2.06 -9.97
CA GLU A 122 10.85 0.81 -10.64
C GLU A 122 10.11 0.42 -11.95
N SER A 123 10.19 1.23 -13.02
CA SER A 123 9.72 0.74 -14.31
C SER A 123 10.65 -0.34 -14.86
N TYR A 124 10.07 -1.43 -15.36
CA TYR A 124 10.77 -2.61 -15.89
C TYR A 124 10.15 -3.05 -17.22
N VAL A 125 10.94 -3.73 -18.05
CA VAL A 125 10.45 -4.40 -19.26
C VAL A 125 10.78 -5.89 -19.16
N ILE A 126 9.88 -6.76 -19.63
CA ILE A 126 10.14 -8.20 -19.72
C ILE A 126 10.49 -8.54 -21.16
N ARG A 127 11.71 -9.05 -21.39
CA ARG A 127 12.15 -9.58 -22.69
C ARG A 127 12.60 -11.02 -22.53
N ASP A 128 12.02 -11.93 -23.31
CA ASP A 128 12.34 -13.37 -23.25
C ASP A 128 12.26 -13.98 -21.83
N GLY A 129 11.37 -13.43 -20.99
CA GLY A 129 11.19 -13.85 -19.60
C GLY A 129 12.20 -13.26 -18.60
N LEU A 130 13.12 -12.40 -19.06
CA LEU A 130 14.07 -11.70 -18.21
C LEU A 130 13.58 -10.28 -17.94
N VAL A 131 13.65 -9.87 -16.66
CA VAL A 131 13.32 -8.51 -16.24
C VAL A 131 14.51 -7.61 -16.51
N ILE A 132 14.31 -6.61 -17.36
CA ILE A 132 15.30 -5.58 -17.65
C ILE A 132 15.00 -4.40 -16.73
N THR A 133 16.00 -4.04 -15.92
CA THR A 133 15.96 -2.90 -15.00
C THR A 133 17.10 -1.94 -15.35
N GLY A 134 16.77 -0.73 -15.77
CA GLY A 134 17.77 0.27 -16.17
C GLY A 134 17.18 1.42 -16.98
N GLN A 135 17.39 2.66 -16.56
CA GLN A 135 16.71 3.81 -17.16
C GLN A 135 17.01 3.99 -18.65
N ALA A 136 18.26 3.86 -19.08
CA ALA A 136 18.62 4.04 -20.49
C ALA A 136 17.97 2.98 -21.42
N GLU A 137 17.55 1.85 -20.86
CA GLU A 137 16.99 0.73 -21.63
C GLU A 137 15.46 0.68 -21.55
N VAL A 138 14.87 1.02 -20.39
CA VAL A 138 13.42 0.98 -20.17
C VAL A 138 12.72 2.24 -20.69
N GLN A 139 13.34 3.43 -20.52
CA GLN A 139 12.71 4.71 -20.89
C GLN A 139 12.25 4.81 -22.35
N PRO A 140 13.04 4.43 -23.37
CA PRO A 140 12.59 4.58 -24.76
C PRO A 140 11.36 3.70 -25.08
N GLU A 141 11.17 2.59 -24.36
CA GLU A 141 10.02 1.70 -24.54
C GLU A 141 8.77 2.26 -23.84
N ILE A 142 8.93 2.86 -22.67
CA ILE A 142 7.85 3.61 -22.00
C ILE A 142 7.41 4.77 -22.89
N ASP A 143 8.34 5.58 -23.39
CA ASP A 143 8.05 6.75 -24.22
C ASP A 143 7.31 6.33 -25.51
N ALA A 144 7.72 5.22 -26.13
CA ALA A 144 7.04 4.68 -27.31
C ALA A 144 5.62 4.18 -26.97
N ALA A 145 5.45 3.45 -25.87
CA ALA A 145 4.15 2.93 -25.45
C ALA A 145 3.18 4.06 -25.08
N LEU A 146 3.66 5.11 -24.40
CA LEU A 146 2.86 6.28 -24.08
C LEU A 146 2.40 7.03 -25.34
N LEU A 147 3.29 7.18 -26.32
CA LEU A 147 2.94 7.81 -27.61
C LEU A 147 1.90 6.97 -28.38
N GLU A 148 2.03 5.65 -28.39
CA GLU A 148 1.06 4.75 -29.00
C GLU A 148 -0.32 4.85 -28.33
N MET A 149 -0.37 4.90 -27.00
CA MET A 149 -1.62 5.11 -26.26
C MET A 149 -2.28 6.45 -26.61
N GLU A 150 -1.50 7.54 -26.66
CA GLU A 150 -2.01 8.87 -27.01
C GLU A 150 -2.59 8.91 -28.43
N LEU A 151 -1.95 8.25 -29.39
CA LEU A 151 -2.48 8.12 -30.76
C LEU A 151 -3.78 7.32 -30.81
N LEU A 152 -3.86 6.20 -30.09
CA LEU A 152 -5.07 5.39 -30.01
C LEU A 152 -6.22 6.15 -29.35
N GLU A 153 -5.95 6.94 -28.30
CA GLU A 153 -6.94 7.80 -27.66
C GLU A 153 -7.49 8.85 -28.63
N MET A 154 -6.62 9.48 -29.43
CA MET A 154 -7.06 10.44 -30.45
C MET A 154 -7.94 9.78 -31.52
N GLU A 155 -7.56 8.59 -32.01
CA GLU A 155 -8.33 7.86 -33.01
C GLU A 155 -9.72 7.44 -32.48
N LEU A 156 -9.79 7.00 -31.22
CA LEU A 156 -11.05 6.68 -30.55
C LEU A 156 -11.96 7.91 -30.42
N LEU A 157 -11.40 9.07 -30.04
CA LEU A 157 -12.15 10.31 -29.95
C LEU A 157 -12.69 10.77 -31.30
N GLU A 158 -11.92 10.63 -32.37
CA GLU A 158 -12.39 10.95 -33.73
C GLU A 158 -13.55 10.04 -34.15
N MET A 159 -13.46 8.74 -33.84
CA MET A 159 -14.52 7.78 -34.13
C MET A 159 -15.81 8.10 -33.36
N GLU A 160 -15.72 8.41 -32.07
CA GLU A 160 -16.88 8.82 -31.26
C GLU A 160 -17.53 10.11 -31.78
N LEU A 161 -16.72 11.08 -32.23
CA LEU A 161 -17.23 12.31 -32.82
C LEU A 161 -17.95 12.05 -34.15
N GLU A 162 -17.44 11.15 -34.99
CA GLU A 162 -18.08 10.79 -36.25
C GLU A 162 -19.42 10.05 -36.02
N GLU A 163 -19.47 9.12 -35.07
CA GLU A 163 -20.71 8.43 -34.68
C GLU A 163 -21.75 9.40 -34.11
N ALA A 164 -21.32 10.33 -33.25
CA ALA A 164 -22.20 11.36 -32.70
C ALA A 164 -22.77 12.26 -33.80
N GLN A 165 -21.96 12.65 -34.78
CA GLN A 165 -22.42 13.47 -35.91
C GLN A 165 -23.37 12.71 -36.84
N TYR A 166 -23.07 11.44 -37.14
CA TYR A 166 -23.92 10.58 -37.96
C TYR A 166 -25.29 10.35 -37.31
N SER A 167 -25.32 10.10 -35.99
CA SER A 167 -26.58 9.91 -35.25
C SER A 167 -27.45 11.18 -35.21
N LEU A 168 -26.85 12.36 -35.10
CA LEU A 168 -27.56 13.63 -35.17
C LEU A 168 -28.13 13.89 -36.57
N GLN A 169 -27.34 13.66 -37.62
CA GLN A 169 -27.76 13.94 -39.00
C GLN A 169 -28.82 12.96 -39.53
N ASN A 170 -28.80 11.71 -39.06
CA ASN A 170 -29.80 10.71 -39.46
C ASN A 170 -31.11 10.82 -38.68
N ASN A 171 -31.10 11.47 -37.51
CA ASN A 171 -32.30 11.77 -36.73
C ASN A 171 -33.10 12.97 -37.29
N ASP A 172 -32.46 13.91 -37.99
CA ASP A 172 -33.12 15.06 -38.63
C ASP A 172 -33.84 14.72 -39.96
N ASN A 173 -33.57 13.56 -40.58
CA ASN A 173 -34.23 13.12 -41.82
C ASN A 173 -35.52 12.30 -41.58
N GLY A 174 -36.00 12.24 -40.32
CA GLY A 174 -37.12 11.40 -39.87
C GLY A 174 -38.42 12.15 -39.54
N LEU A 175 -38.63 13.38 -40.05
CA LEU A 175 -39.90 14.12 -39.96
C LEU A 175 -40.55 14.33 -41.32
#